data_AF-A0A0G3ISU5-F1
#
_entry.id   AF-A0A0G3ISU5-F1
#
_cell.length_a   1.000
_cell.length_b   1.000
_cell.length_c   1.000
_cell.angle_alpha   90.00
_cell.angle_beta   90.00
_cell.angle_gamma   90.00
#
_symmetry.space_group_name_H-M   'P 1'
#
loop_
_entity.id
_entity.type
_entity.pdbx_description
1 polymer ?
#
loop_
_entity_poly.entity_id
_entity_poly.type
_entity_poly.pdbx_seq_one_letter_code
_entity_poly.pdbx_strand_id
1 'polypeptide(L)'
;MGTLATLSRQCWLFAVGSAFFASATVPGFSAVAGAGAANWLCFVGSWFFTAAAGMQLMLAKPASKLEWLSAAIQFAGTVLFNISTGAAVWAHATGVRRHYVWAPDALGSVAFLVSAALGVAAATIAVGIIALGSRDWQAEWINMVGSIAFGVSAVGAFVRRTGITEDELAANLGTFLGALCFLGAALLVLPRFRKRAPALRE
;
A
#
# COMPACT_ATOMS: atom_id res chain seq x y z
N MET A 1 -12.48 26.77 -7.21
CA MET A 1 -12.26 25.76 -6.15
C MET A 1 -11.38 24.67 -6.72
N GLY A 2 -10.16 24.50 -6.19
CA GLY A 2 -9.29 23.40 -6.63
C GLY A 2 -9.89 22.06 -6.25
N THR A 3 -9.95 21.13 -7.19
CA THR A 3 -10.45 19.77 -6.97
C THR A 3 -9.72 19.16 -5.77
N LEU A 4 -10.46 18.65 -4.77
CA LEU A 4 -9.88 18.10 -3.55
C LEU A 4 -8.94 16.92 -3.87
N ALA A 5 -9.29 16.11 -4.88
CA ALA A 5 -8.46 15.04 -5.41
C ALA A 5 -7.57 15.52 -6.56
N THR A 6 -6.26 15.28 -6.44
CA THR A 6 -5.27 15.49 -7.52
C THR A 6 -4.25 14.37 -7.49
N LEU A 7 -3.65 14.04 -8.64
CA LEU A 7 -2.63 13.00 -8.73
C LEU A 7 -1.46 13.27 -7.77
N SER A 8 -0.98 14.51 -7.69
CA SER A 8 0.11 14.88 -6.77
C SER A 8 -0.23 14.61 -5.30
N ARG A 9 -1.47 14.92 -4.87
CA ARG A 9 -1.91 14.67 -3.48
C ARG A 9 -2.03 13.18 -3.20
N GLN A 10 -2.66 12.43 -4.12
CA GLN A 10 -2.75 10.98 -4.03
C GLN A 10 -1.36 10.33 -3.86
N CYS A 11 -0.41 10.67 -4.73
CA CYS A 11 0.97 10.13 -4.66
C CYS A 11 1.65 10.45 -3.32
N TRP A 12 1.49 11.67 -2.80
CA TRP A 12 2.07 12.03 -1.52
C TRP A 12 1.44 11.29 -0.35
N LEU A 13 0.12 11.11 -0.35
CA LEU A 13 -0.57 10.34 0.68
C LEU A 13 -0.11 8.87 0.64
N PHE A 14 0.02 8.26 -0.54
CA PHE A 14 0.61 6.92 -0.66
C PHE A 14 2.05 6.87 -0.14
N ALA A 15 2.88 7.86 -0.48
CA ALA A 15 4.27 7.92 -0.03
C ALA A 15 4.38 8.04 1.50
N VAL A 16 3.58 8.92 2.11
CA VAL A 16 3.55 9.12 3.57
C VAL A 16 3.04 7.86 4.27
N GLY A 17 1.93 7.28 3.81
CA GLY A 17 1.41 6.02 4.34
C GLY A 17 2.43 4.89 4.25
N SER A 18 3.11 4.75 3.11
CA SER A 18 4.16 3.76 2.91
C SER A 18 5.35 3.96 3.85
N ALA A 19 5.78 5.20 4.08
CA ALA A 19 6.86 5.51 5.01
C ALA A 19 6.53 5.12 6.46
N PHE A 20 5.27 5.32 6.90
CA PHE A 20 4.81 4.87 8.21
C PHE A 20 4.89 3.34 8.35
N PHE A 21 4.41 2.59 7.36
CA PHE A 21 4.48 1.12 7.36
C PHE A 21 5.92 0.61 7.31
N ALA A 22 6.77 1.19 6.46
CA ALA A 22 8.17 0.84 6.39
C ALA A 22 8.87 1.10 7.74
N SER A 23 8.58 2.22 8.40
CA SER A 23 9.15 2.52 9.72
C SER A 23 8.64 1.58 10.80
N ALA A 24 7.36 1.21 10.77
CA ALA A 24 6.76 0.30 11.74
C ALA A 24 7.29 -1.13 11.66
N THR A 25 7.69 -1.56 10.45
CA THR A 25 8.05 -2.94 10.14
C THR A 25 9.51 -3.14 9.75
N VAL A 26 10.34 -2.08 9.83
CA VAL A 26 11.79 -2.24 9.70
C VAL A 26 12.28 -3.27 10.73
N PRO A 27 13.14 -4.23 10.34
CA PRO A 27 13.58 -5.27 11.24
C PRO A 27 14.13 -4.71 12.56
N GLY A 28 13.59 -5.19 13.68
CA GLY A 28 13.98 -4.78 15.03
C GLY A 28 13.23 -3.58 15.61
N PHE A 29 12.37 -2.90 14.85
CA PHE A 29 11.63 -1.72 15.37
C PHE A 29 10.75 -2.05 16.58
N SER A 30 9.94 -3.09 16.51
CA SER A 30 9.06 -3.52 17.60
C SER A 30 9.82 -3.92 18.87
N ALA A 31 11.05 -4.42 18.73
CA ALA A 31 11.91 -4.78 19.86
C ALA A 31 12.46 -3.55 20.59
N VAL A 32 12.73 -2.46 19.85
CA VAL A 32 13.29 -1.22 20.42
C VAL A 32 12.20 -0.26 20.88
N ALA A 33 11.20 0.01 20.05
CA ALA A 33 10.15 1.00 20.29
C ALA A 33 8.88 0.40 20.91
N GLY A 34 8.76 -0.92 20.95
CA GLY A 34 7.60 -1.65 21.48
C GLY A 34 6.50 -1.88 20.43
N ALA A 35 5.74 -2.95 20.65
CA ALA A 35 4.61 -3.33 19.78
C ALA A 35 3.54 -2.23 19.65
N GLY A 36 3.30 -1.45 20.72
CA GLY A 36 2.36 -0.34 20.70
C GLY A 36 2.74 0.77 19.72
N ALA A 37 4.03 1.14 19.67
CA ALA A 37 4.52 2.15 18.73
C ALA A 37 4.41 1.66 17.28
N ALA A 38 4.76 0.40 17.02
CA ALA A 38 4.61 -0.21 15.70
C ALA A 38 3.14 -0.21 15.23
N ASN A 39 2.21 -0.60 16.11
CA ASN A 39 0.77 -0.62 15.80
C ASN A 39 0.24 0.79 15.51
N TRP A 40 0.68 1.79 16.26
CA TRP A 40 0.27 3.19 16.04
C TRP A 40 0.78 3.73 14.70
N LEU A 41 2.03 3.47 14.34
CA LEU A 41 2.56 3.88 13.04
C LEU A 41 1.79 3.22 11.89
N CYS A 42 1.51 1.91 11.97
CA CYS A 42 0.68 1.22 10.98
C CYS A 42 -0.74 1.82 10.89
N PHE A 43 -1.38 2.10 12.02
CA PHE A 43 -2.72 2.69 12.05
C PHE A 43 -2.75 4.11 11.47
N VAL A 44 -1.79 4.96 11.82
CA VAL A 44 -1.68 6.30 11.22
C VAL A 44 -1.44 6.19 9.72
N GLY A 45 -0.51 5.32 9.31
CA GLY A 45 -0.21 5.05 7.90
C GLY A 45 -1.43 4.59 7.10
N SER A 46 -2.30 3.77 7.69
CA SER A 46 -3.46 3.21 6.97
C SER A 46 -4.47 4.28 6.60
N TRP A 47 -4.64 5.33 7.40
CA TRP A 47 -5.49 6.47 7.05
C TRP A 47 -4.98 7.23 5.82
N PHE A 48 -3.66 7.40 5.70
CA PHE A 48 -3.06 7.99 4.51
C PHE A 48 -3.31 7.14 3.27
N PHE A 49 -3.15 5.82 3.37
CA PHE A 49 -3.49 4.89 2.29
C PHE A 49 -4.98 4.95 1.90
N THR A 50 -5.89 4.97 2.87
CA THR A 50 -7.34 5.08 2.62
C THR A 50 -7.70 6.39 1.93
N ALA A 51 -7.13 7.51 2.38
CA ALA A 51 -7.35 8.80 1.75
C ALA A 51 -6.78 8.83 0.31
N ALA A 52 -5.59 8.26 0.09
CA ALA A 52 -4.98 8.16 -1.23
C ALA A 52 -5.81 7.31 -2.19
N ALA A 53 -6.25 6.13 -1.76
CA ALA A 53 -7.07 5.23 -2.56
C ALA A 53 -8.45 5.84 -2.85
N GLY A 54 -9.03 6.60 -1.91
CA GLY A 54 -10.24 7.38 -2.14
C GLY A 54 -10.05 8.43 -3.24
N MET A 55 -8.93 9.16 -3.21
CA MET A 55 -8.59 10.10 -4.30
C MET A 55 -8.36 9.39 -5.63
N GLN A 56 -7.69 8.22 -5.63
CA GLN A 56 -7.48 7.41 -6.83
C GLN A 56 -8.81 6.98 -7.45
N LEU A 57 -9.76 6.52 -6.63
CA LEU A 57 -11.10 6.14 -7.06
C LEU A 57 -11.89 7.32 -7.64
N MET A 58 -11.76 8.52 -7.04
CA MET A 58 -12.37 9.75 -7.56
C MET A 58 -11.76 10.21 -8.89
N LEU A 59 -10.48 9.94 -9.12
CA LEU A 59 -9.75 10.33 -10.33
C LEU A 59 -9.86 9.29 -11.45
N ALA A 60 -10.23 8.05 -11.13
CA ALA A 60 -10.41 6.98 -12.10
C ALA A 60 -11.50 7.36 -13.12
N LYS A 61 -11.17 7.28 -14.41
CA LYS A 61 -12.09 7.67 -15.48
C LYS A 61 -13.17 6.60 -15.66
N PRO A 62 -14.47 6.97 -15.75
CA PRO A 62 -15.55 5.99 -15.95
C PRO A 62 -15.40 5.13 -17.22
N ALA A 63 -14.72 5.65 -18.25
CA ALA A 63 -14.48 4.94 -19.49
C ALA A 63 -13.50 3.76 -19.34
N SER A 64 -12.63 3.77 -18.32
CA SER A 64 -11.69 2.69 -18.04
C SER A 64 -12.22 1.82 -16.90
N LYS A 65 -13.09 0.86 -17.23
CA LYS A 65 -13.71 -0.05 -16.25
C LYS A 65 -12.69 -0.77 -15.36
N LEU A 66 -11.54 -1.15 -15.92
CA LEU A 66 -10.48 -1.85 -15.18
C LEU A 66 -9.73 -0.93 -14.21
N GLU A 67 -9.39 0.29 -14.62
CA GLU A 67 -8.76 1.29 -13.72
C GLU A 67 -9.70 1.63 -12.56
N TRP A 68 -10.99 1.82 -12.85
CA TRP A 68 -11.98 2.10 -11.81
C TRP A 68 -12.15 0.91 -10.86
N LEU A 69 -12.24 -0.32 -11.38
CA LEU A 69 -12.37 -1.52 -10.54
C LEU A 69 -11.11 -1.76 -9.71
N SER A 70 -9.93 -1.56 -10.28
CA SER A 70 -8.65 -1.61 -9.57
C SER A 70 -8.66 -0.61 -8.40
N ALA A 71 -9.02 0.66 -8.65
CA ALA A 71 -9.09 1.69 -7.63
C ALA A 71 -10.16 1.40 -6.55
N ALA A 72 -11.31 0.85 -6.93
CA ALA A 72 -12.40 0.51 -6.01
C ALA A 72 -11.99 -0.63 -5.07
N ILE A 73 -11.38 -1.68 -5.61
CA ILE A 73 -10.87 -2.82 -4.83
C ILE A 73 -9.70 -2.37 -3.94
N GLN A 74 -8.80 -1.52 -4.45
CA GLN A 74 -7.73 -0.91 -3.65
C GLN A 74 -8.31 -0.18 -2.45
N PHE A 75 -9.31 0.68 -2.68
CA PHE A 75 -9.96 1.45 -1.63
C PHE A 75 -10.60 0.53 -0.59
N ALA A 76 -11.38 -0.47 -1.01
CA ALA A 76 -11.95 -1.47 -0.10
C ALA A 76 -10.85 -2.19 0.72
N GLY A 77 -9.75 -2.57 0.08
CA GLY A 77 -8.58 -3.15 0.75
C GLY A 77 -8.01 -2.23 1.83
N THR A 78 -7.81 -0.94 1.52
CA THR A 78 -7.29 0.03 2.51
C THR A 78 -8.23 0.24 3.70
N VAL A 79 -9.55 0.14 3.51
CA VAL A 79 -10.52 0.21 4.62
C VAL A 79 -10.39 -1.01 5.52
N LEU A 80 -10.28 -2.22 4.96
CA LEU A 80 -10.02 -3.43 5.74
C LEU A 80 -8.71 -3.34 6.53
N PHE A 81 -7.66 -2.80 5.90
CA PHE A 81 -6.39 -2.53 6.56
C PHE A 81 -6.53 -1.55 7.73
N ASN A 82 -7.35 -0.51 7.58
CA ASN A 82 -7.62 0.45 8.65
C ASN A 82 -8.32 -0.21 9.85
N ILE A 83 -9.31 -1.07 9.58
CA ILE A 83 -10.00 -1.86 10.62
C ILE A 83 -9.00 -2.80 11.32
N SER A 84 -8.16 -3.49 10.56
CA SER A 84 -7.16 -4.44 11.06
C SER A 84 -6.11 -3.77 11.96
N THR A 85 -5.56 -2.62 11.53
CA THR A 85 -4.60 -1.83 12.32
C THR A 85 -5.24 -1.22 13.56
N GLY A 86 -6.48 -0.72 13.45
CA GLY A 86 -7.26 -0.22 14.58
C GLY A 86 -7.52 -1.30 15.64
N ALA A 87 -7.84 -2.52 15.21
CA ALA A 87 -8.00 -3.67 16.11
C ALA A 87 -6.71 -4.00 16.87
N ALA A 88 -5.53 -3.85 16.24
CA ALA A 88 -4.26 -4.07 16.91
C ALA A 88 -3.94 -2.98 17.95
N VAL A 89 -4.22 -1.70 17.65
CA VAL A 89 -4.11 -0.60 18.62
C VAL A 89 -5.06 -0.83 19.80
N TRP A 90 -6.30 -1.23 19.53
CA TRP A 90 -7.29 -1.51 20.58
C TRP A 90 -6.91 -2.71 21.47
N ALA A 91 -6.42 -3.80 20.87
CA ALA A 91 -5.95 -4.97 21.61
C ALA A 91 -4.75 -4.67 22.51
N HIS A 92 -3.88 -3.73 22.09
CA HIS A 92 -2.78 -3.24 22.91
C HIS A 92 -3.31 -2.38 24.08
N ALA A 93 -4.21 -1.43 23.81
CA ALA A 93 -4.77 -0.52 24.79
C ALA A 93 -5.56 -1.24 25.91
N THR A 94 -6.34 -2.26 25.56
CA THR A 94 -7.13 -3.06 26.51
C THR A 94 -6.31 -4.09 27.30
N GLY A 95 -5.03 -4.25 26.98
CA GLY A 95 -4.15 -5.23 27.63
C GLY A 95 -4.35 -6.68 27.20
N VAL A 96 -5.37 -6.97 26.37
CA VAL A 96 -5.73 -8.32 25.91
C VAL A 96 -4.58 -8.98 25.17
N ARG A 97 -3.80 -8.21 24.39
CA ARG A 97 -2.55 -8.69 23.75
C ARG A 97 -1.49 -7.59 23.67
N ARG A 98 -0.89 -7.20 24.80
CA ARG A 98 0.13 -6.11 24.85
C ARG A 98 1.34 -6.32 23.93
N HIS A 99 1.76 -7.55 23.71
CA HIS A 99 2.92 -7.86 22.86
C HIS A 99 2.55 -8.14 21.39
N TYR A 100 1.28 -8.02 21.01
CA TYR A 100 0.86 -8.25 19.64
C TYR A 100 1.25 -7.08 18.73
N VAL A 101 2.22 -7.34 17.85
CA VAL A 101 2.53 -6.49 16.70
C VAL A 101 1.54 -6.80 15.60
N TRP A 102 0.97 -5.75 15.01
CA TRP A 102 0.05 -5.85 13.88
C TRP A 102 0.73 -6.54 12.70
N ALA A 103 -0.02 -7.41 12.02
CA ALA A 103 0.40 -8.04 10.79
C ALA A 103 -0.75 -7.98 9.77
N PRO A 104 -0.45 -8.04 8.46
CA PRO A 104 -1.46 -7.92 7.42
C PRO A 104 -2.54 -8.99 7.52
N ASP A 105 -3.79 -8.59 7.32
CA ASP A 105 -4.89 -9.54 7.19
C ASP A 105 -4.99 -10.10 5.77
N ALA A 106 -5.50 -11.33 5.68
CA ALA A 106 -5.59 -12.05 4.40
C ALA A 106 -6.57 -11.36 3.42
N LEU A 107 -7.66 -10.76 3.90
CA LEU A 107 -8.68 -10.18 3.03
C LEU A 107 -8.19 -8.89 2.37
N GLY A 108 -7.58 -7.97 3.13
CA GLY A 108 -6.96 -6.77 2.60
C GLY A 108 -5.83 -7.09 1.63
N SER A 109 -5.02 -8.10 1.93
CA SER A 109 -3.90 -8.51 1.06
C SER A 109 -4.40 -9.10 -0.27
N VAL A 110 -5.46 -9.92 -0.24
CA VAL A 110 -6.13 -10.41 -1.46
C VAL A 110 -6.70 -9.25 -2.27
N ALA A 111 -7.32 -8.27 -1.63
CA ALA A 111 -7.82 -7.08 -2.31
C ALA A 111 -6.70 -6.32 -3.04
N PHE A 112 -5.54 -6.10 -2.39
CA PHE A 112 -4.38 -5.45 -3.04
C PHE A 112 -3.78 -6.26 -4.19
N LEU A 113 -3.77 -7.59 -4.10
CA LEU A 113 -3.34 -8.45 -5.21
C LEU A 113 -4.28 -8.37 -6.41
N VAL A 114 -5.60 -8.45 -6.17
CA VAL A 114 -6.60 -8.33 -7.23
C VAL A 114 -6.55 -6.94 -7.85
N SER A 115 -6.45 -5.88 -7.03
CA SER A 115 -6.33 -4.51 -7.51
C SER A 115 -5.08 -4.32 -8.39
N ALA A 116 -3.92 -4.80 -7.94
CA ALA A 116 -2.67 -4.69 -8.70
C ALA A 116 -2.71 -5.50 -10.01
N ALA A 117 -3.31 -6.69 -10.01
CA ALA A 117 -3.50 -7.46 -11.24
C ALA A 117 -4.36 -6.71 -12.26
N LEU A 118 -5.43 -6.05 -11.81
CA LEU A 118 -6.27 -5.21 -12.68
C LEU A 118 -5.53 -3.96 -13.18
N GLY A 119 -4.69 -3.34 -12.34
CA GLY A 119 -3.86 -2.19 -12.70
C GLY A 119 -2.82 -2.55 -13.78
N VAL A 120 -2.10 -3.67 -13.59
CA VAL A 120 -1.19 -4.23 -14.59
C VAL A 120 -1.92 -4.58 -15.88
N ALA A 121 -3.12 -5.17 -15.81
CA ALA A 121 -3.92 -5.47 -16.99
C ALA A 121 -4.35 -4.19 -17.74
N ALA A 122 -4.80 -3.16 -17.02
CA ALA A 122 -5.16 -1.87 -17.60
C ALA A 122 -3.96 -1.20 -18.29
N ALA A 123 -2.80 -1.16 -17.63
CA ALA A 123 -1.57 -0.63 -18.21
C ALA A 123 -1.13 -1.44 -19.44
N THR A 124 -1.21 -2.77 -19.37
CA THR A 124 -0.86 -3.66 -20.49
C THR A 124 -1.77 -3.43 -21.70
N ILE A 125 -3.07 -3.21 -21.49
CA ILE A 125 -4.01 -2.88 -22.56
C ILE A 125 -3.70 -1.49 -23.16
N ALA A 126 -3.31 -0.52 -22.33
CA ALA A 126 -3.08 0.86 -22.77
C ALA A 126 -1.75 1.06 -23.53
N VAL A 127 -0.66 0.41 -23.08
CA VAL A 127 0.70 0.65 -23.61
C VAL A 127 1.41 -0.61 -24.11
N GLY A 128 0.76 -1.77 -24.05
CA GLY A 128 1.34 -3.07 -24.41
C GLY A 128 2.00 -3.81 -23.24
N ILE A 129 2.36 -5.08 -23.48
CA ILE A 129 2.98 -5.98 -22.47
C ILE A 129 4.36 -5.44 -22.04
N ILE A 130 5.11 -5.01 -23.05
CA ILE A 130 6.46 -4.43 -23.15
C ILE A 130 6.66 -2.93 -22.96
N ALA A 131 6.33 -2.27 -21.84
CA ALA A 131 6.39 -0.79 -21.78
C ALA A 131 7.39 -0.20 -20.76
N LEU A 132 8.66 -0.63 -20.80
CA LEU A 132 9.72 -0.16 -19.88
C LEU A 132 9.95 1.36 -19.89
N GLY A 133 9.54 2.09 -20.92
CA GLY A 133 9.63 3.56 -20.95
C GLY A 133 8.49 4.28 -20.22
N SER A 134 7.40 3.57 -19.92
CA SER A 134 6.22 4.14 -19.25
C SER A 134 6.36 4.04 -17.74
N ARG A 135 6.37 5.21 -17.08
CA ARG A 135 6.39 5.29 -15.61
C ARG A 135 5.13 4.71 -14.98
N ASP A 136 3.99 4.85 -15.66
CA ASP A 136 2.72 4.30 -15.18
C ASP A 136 2.76 2.77 -15.23
N TRP A 137 3.29 2.18 -16.31
CA TRP A 137 3.49 0.73 -16.41
C TRP A 137 4.48 0.21 -15.35
N GLN A 138 5.61 0.90 -15.16
CA GLN A 138 6.57 0.54 -14.12
C GLN A 138 5.94 0.59 -12.73
N ALA A 139 5.15 1.62 -12.43
CA ALA A 139 4.50 1.77 -11.13
C ALA A 139 3.48 0.67 -10.85
N GLU A 140 2.68 0.25 -11.84
CA GLU A 140 1.75 -0.86 -11.69
C GLU A 140 2.46 -2.18 -11.38
N TRP A 141 3.60 -2.46 -12.03
CA TRP A 141 4.39 -3.65 -11.72
C TRP A 141 5.08 -3.57 -10.36
N ILE A 142 5.59 -2.40 -9.98
CA ILE A 142 6.15 -2.19 -8.63
C ILE A 142 5.06 -2.38 -7.57
N ASN A 143 3.85 -1.87 -7.80
CA ASN A 143 2.70 -2.12 -6.93
C ASN A 143 2.35 -3.61 -6.86
N MET A 144 2.39 -4.33 -7.98
CA MET A 144 2.16 -5.79 -8.00
C MET A 144 3.19 -6.54 -7.16
N VAL A 145 4.49 -6.22 -7.31
CA VAL A 145 5.55 -6.81 -6.48
C VAL A 145 5.32 -6.48 -5.00
N GLY A 146 4.94 -5.23 -4.70
CA GLY A 146 4.60 -4.80 -3.35
C GLY A 146 3.43 -5.59 -2.76
N SER A 147 2.34 -5.77 -3.52
CA SER A 147 1.16 -6.55 -3.11
C SER A 147 1.50 -8.03 -2.89
N ILE A 148 2.40 -8.61 -3.68
CA ILE A 148 2.89 -9.98 -3.45
C ILE A 148 3.67 -10.06 -2.14
N ALA A 149 4.61 -9.16 -1.90
CA ALA A 149 5.38 -9.12 -0.64
C ALA A 149 4.45 -8.96 0.59
N PHE A 150 3.44 -8.09 0.46
CA PHE A 150 2.41 -7.91 1.49
C PHE A 150 1.56 -9.17 1.70
N GLY A 151 1.20 -9.87 0.62
CA GLY A 151 0.48 -11.13 0.67
C GLY A 151 1.28 -12.26 1.32
N VAL A 152 2.58 -12.36 1.04
CA VAL A 152 3.49 -13.31 1.71
C VAL A 152 3.56 -13.02 3.21
N SER A 153 3.62 -11.75 3.60
CA SER A 153 3.56 -11.35 5.00
C SER A 153 2.24 -11.79 5.67
N ALA A 154 1.09 -11.64 4.99
CA ALA A 154 -0.19 -12.09 5.50
C ALA A 154 -0.24 -13.61 5.71
N VAL A 155 0.36 -14.40 4.80
CA VAL A 155 0.49 -15.86 4.98
C VAL A 155 1.37 -16.19 6.17
N GLY A 156 2.53 -15.53 6.30
CA GLY A 156 3.40 -15.67 7.48
C GLY A 156 2.69 -15.33 8.79
N ALA A 157 1.73 -14.40 8.76
CA ALA A 157 0.89 -14.04 9.89
C ALA A 157 -0.25 -15.04 10.16
N PHE A 158 -0.87 -15.62 9.12
CA PHE A 158 -2.04 -16.50 9.24
C PHE A 158 -1.70 -17.83 9.95
N VAL A 159 -0.45 -18.30 9.80
CA VAL A 159 0.08 -19.46 10.53
C VAL A 159 0.09 -19.24 12.06
N ARG A 160 -0.10 -18.00 12.56
CA ARG A 160 -0.28 -17.72 14.00
C ARG A 160 -1.54 -18.33 14.63
N ARG A 161 -2.54 -18.78 13.86
CA ARG A 161 -3.73 -19.43 14.46
C ARG A 161 -3.48 -20.87 14.95
N THR A 162 -2.35 -21.50 14.60
CA THR A 162 -2.03 -22.90 14.97
C THR A 162 -1.00 -23.03 16.12
N GLY A 163 -0.60 -21.94 16.77
CA GLY A 163 0.06 -22.01 18.09
C GLY A 163 1.58 -22.13 18.12
N ILE A 164 2.30 -21.95 17.01
CA ILE A 164 3.76 -21.83 17.00
C ILE A 164 4.16 -20.65 16.09
N THR A 165 4.84 -19.66 16.65
CA THR A 165 5.45 -18.54 15.93
C THR A 165 6.72 -19.01 15.24
N GLU A 166 6.68 -19.27 13.94
CA GLU A 166 7.91 -19.62 13.22
C GLU A 166 8.54 -18.39 12.54
N ASP A 167 7.80 -17.36 12.10
CA ASP A 167 8.47 -16.27 11.37
C ASP A 167 7.83 -14.86 11.46
N GLU A 168 7.94 -14.23 12.65
CA GLU A 168 7.69 -12.78 12.81
C GLU A 168 8.58 -11.95 11.88
N LEU A 169 9.77 -12.45 11.57
CA LEU A 169 10.69 -11.83 10.64
C LEU A 169 10.10 -11.85 9.22
N ALA A 170 9.56 -12.97 8.72
CA ALA A 170 8.91 -13.01 7.41
C ALA A 170 7.70 -12.06 7.31
N ALA A 171 6.89 -11.96 8.37
CA ALA A 171 5.76 -11.04 8.39
C ALA A 171 6.23 -9.56 8.33
N ASN A 172 7.20 -9.18 9.16
CA ASN A 172 7.73 -7.82 9.16
C ASN A 172 8.49 -7.50 7.87
N LEU A 173 9.33 -8.41 7.37
CA LEU A 173 10.08 -8.24 6.12
C LEU A 173 9.15 -8.10 4.91
N GLY A 174 8.11 -8.94 4.79
CA GLY A 174 7.18 -8.83 3.67
C GLY A 174 6.40 -7.51 3.69
N THR A 175 5.98 -7.05 4.87
CA THR A 175 5.34 -5.72 5.02
C THR A 175 6.31 -4.59 4.70
N PHE A 176 7.55 -4.67 5.18
CA PHE A 176 8.59 -3.68 4.94
C PHE A 176 8.92 -3.55 3.45
N LEU A 177 9.19 -4.67 2.78
CA LEU A 177 9.47 -4.70 1.34
C LEU A 177 8.28 -4.21 0.53
N GLY A 178 7.06 -4.64 0.88
CA GLY A 178 5.83 -4.15 0.26
C GLY A 178 5.68 -2.63 0.40
N ALA A 179 5.94 -2.09 1.58
CA ALA A 179 5.90 -0.66 1.84
C ALA A 179 6.94 0.12 1.01
N LEU A 180 8.16 -0.41 0.85
CA LEU A 180 9.17 0.20 -0.03
C LEU A 180 8.75 0.18 -1.50
N CYS A 181 8.13 -0.89 -1.97
CA CYS A 181 7.56 -0.96 -3.32
C CYS A 181 6.47 0.11 -3.51
N PHE A 182 5.49 0.19 -2.61
CA PHE A 182 4.41 1.19 -2.71
C PHE A 182 4.94 2.62 -2.66
N LEU A 183 5.96 2.88 -1.84
CA LEU A 183 6.68 4.16 -1.82
C LEU A 183 7.33 4.46 -3.17
N GLY A 184 8.06 3.48 -3.74
CA GLY A 184 8.71 3.59 -5.04
C GLY A 184 7.71 3.89 -6.16
N ALA A 185 6.61 3.15 -6.22
CA ALA A 185 5.54 3.36 -7.19
C ALA A 185 4.94 4.77 -7.06
N ALA A 186 4.61 5.20 -5.84
CA ALA A 186 4.02 6.51 -5.58
C ALA A 186 4.93 7.67 -5.98
N LEU A 187 6.25 7.56 -5.73
CA LEU A 187 7.23 8.56 -6.11
C LEU A 187 7.47 8.57 -7.63
N LEU A 188 7.39 7.41 -8.30
CA LEU A 188 7.62 7.28 -9.74
C LEU A 188 6.56 8.02 -10.58
N VAL A 189 5.29 7.93 -10.19
CA VAL A 189 4.17 8.60 -10.89
C VAL A 189 3.95 10.06 -10.48
N LEU A 190 4.74 10.56 -9.53
CA LEU A 190 4.57 11.90 -8.98
C LEU A 190 4.88 13.00 -10.04
N PRO A 191 3.94 13.90 -10.37
CA PRO A 191 4.06 14.81 -11.51
C PRO A 191 5.26 15.77 -11.48
N ARG A 192 5.73 16.17 -10.29
CA ARG A 192 6.89 17.08 -10.15
C ARG A 192 8.19 16.52 -10.73
N PHE A 193 8.30 15.20 -10.85
CA PHE A 193 9.47 14.53 -11.43
C PHE A 193 9.31 14.24 -12.93
N ARG A 194 8.18 14.66 -13.54
CA ARG A 194 7.94 14.55 -14.98
C ARG A 194 8.65 15.73 -15.64
N LYS A 195 9.68 15.46 -16.47
CA LYS A 195 10.38 16.51 -17.23
C LYS A 195 9.33 17.29 -18.03
N ARG A 196 9.22 18.60 -17.80
CA ARG A 196 8.48 19.48 -18.70
C ARG A 196 9.21 19.42 -20.04
N ALA A 197 8.54 19.05 -21.12
CA ALA A 197 9.14 19.14 -22.44
C ALA A 197 9.65 20.58 -22.63
N PRO A 198 10.81 20.80 -23.28
CA PRO A 198 11.25 22.15 -23.61
C PRO A 198 10.13 22.85 -24.37
N ALA A 199 9.76 24.06 -23.95
CA ALA A 199 8.89 24.90 -24.75
C ALA A 199 9.60 25.10 -26.09
N LEU A 200 8.94 24.76 -27.20
CA LEU A 200 9.43 25.13 -28.53
C LEU A 200 9.60 26.64 -28.51
N ARG A 201 10.81 27.11 -28.84
CA ARG A 201 11.05 28.54 -29.04
C ARG A 201 10.30 28.94 -30.29
N GLU A 202 9.47 29.97 -30.17
CA GLU A 202 8.85 30.69 -31.29
C GLU A 202 9.92 31.34 -32.18
#